data_AF-A0A967M199-F1
#
_entry.id   AF-A0A967M199-F1
#
_cell.length_a   1.000
_cell.length_b   1.000
_cell.length_c   1.000
_cell.angle_alpha   90.00
_cell.angle_beta   90.00
_cell.angle_gamma   90.00
#
_symmetry.space_group_name_H-M   'P 1'
#
loop_
_entity.id
_entity.type
_entity.pdbx_description
1 polymer ?
#
loop_
_entity_poly.entity_id
_entity_poly.type
_entity_poly.pdbx_seq_one_letter_code
_entity_poly.pdbx_strand_id
1 'polypeptide(L)'
;MERTILNSLRVLFALILLGMLAVIITASIDQSMFEAVGKMWPHWWFKATLADAYFGFLTFFVWVAYKERLLRRKLVWFASIMLLGNVATSVYMLLELSKLKAGDTLETLLTRRNG
;
A
#
# COMPACT_ATOMS: atom_id res chain seq x y z
N MET A 1 -22.39 13.79 -1.46
CA MET A 1 -20.97 14.17 -1.71
C MET A 1 -20.01 13.13 -1.15
N GLU A 2 -20.07 12.79 0.13
CA GLU A 2 -19.15 11.82 0.76
C GLU A 2 -19.21 10.40 0.15
N ARG A 3 -20.41 9.90 -0.20
CA ARG A 3 -20.54 8.60 -0.89
C ARG A 3 -19.80 8.57 -2.23
N THR A 4 -19.83 9.67 -2.99
CA THR A 4 -19.11 9.79 -4.26
C THR A 4 -17.60 9.74 -4.03
N ILE A 5 -17.10 10.46 -3.02
CA ILE A 5 -15.67 10.46 -2.65
C ILE A 5 -15.21 9.05 -2.28
N LEU A 6 -15.95 8.35 -1.40
CA LEU A 6 -15.60 6.99 -1.00
C LEU A 6 -15.59 6.00 -2.18
N ASN A 7 -16.53 6.16 -3.12
CA ASN A 7 -16.54 5.34 -4.34
C ASN A 7 -15.36 5.66 -5.25
N SER A 8 -15.01 6.93 -5.42
CA SER A 8 -13.82 7.33 -6.16
C SER A 8 -12.54 6.76 -5.55
N LEU A 9 -12.43 6.75 -4.21
CA LEU A 9 -11.30 6.12 -3.51
C LEU A 9 -11.24 4.61 -3.75
N ARG A 10 -12.37 3.90 -3.73
CA ARG A 10 -12.41 2.46 -4.06
C ARG A 10 -11.90 2.19 -5.47
N VAL A 11 -12.35 2.98 -6.45
CA VAL A 11 -11.88 2.87 -7.84
C VAL A 11 -10.39 3.17 -7.93
N LEU A 12 -9.94 4.26 -7.30
CA LEU A 12 -8.53 4.65 -7.31
C LEU A 12 -7.63 3.53 -6.77
N PHE A 13 -7.90 3.02 -5.57
CA PHE A 13 -7.06 1.97 -4.98
C PHE A 13 -7.18 0.62 -5.71
N ALA A 14 -8.33 0.31 -6.32
CA ALA A 14 -8.45 -0.84 -7.20
C ALA A 14 -7.57 -0.70 -8.45
N LEU A 15 -7.55 0.49 -9.07
CA LEU A 15 -6.68 0.76 -10.22
C LEU A 15 -5.19 0.72 -9.84
N ILE A 16 -4.81 1.29 -8.69
CA ILE A 16 -3.42 1.21 -8.21
C ILE A 16 -3.03 -0.26 -7.96
N LEU A 17 -3.90 -1.06 -7.34
CA LEU A 17 -3.65 -2.47 -7.10
C LEU A 17 -3.43 -3.23 -8.41
N LEU A 18 -4.38 -3.10 -9.36
CA LEU A 18 -4.30 -3.78 -10.66
C LEU A 18 -3.09 -3.30 -11.47
N GLY A 19 -2.79 -2.00 -11.46
CA GLY A 19 -1.64 -1.42 -12.13
C GLY A 19 -0.32 -1.93 -11.57
N MET A 20 -0.16 -1.97 -10.25
CA MET A 20 1.05 -2.50 -9.61
C MET A 20 1.24 -4.00 -9.89
N LEU A 21 0.16 -4.78 -9.84
CA LEU A 21 0.23 -6.20 -10.21
C LEU A 21 0.63 -6.38 -11.68
N ALA A 22 0.04 -5.61 -12.59
CA ALA A 22 0.40 -5.66 -14.01
C ALA A 22 1.89 -5.34 -14.21
N VAL A 23 2.39 -4.24 -13.62
CA VAL A 23 3.81 -3.85 -13.69
C VAL A 23 4.72 -4.95 -13.15
N ILE A 24 4.41 -5.51 -11.98
CA ILE A 24 5.22 -6.58 -11.37
C ILE A 24 5.25 -7.80 -12.27
N ILE A 25 4.10 -8.23 -12.80
CA ILE A 25 4.00 -9.41 -13.67
C ILE A 25 4.79 -9.16 -14.95
N THR A 26 4.58 -8.01 -15.63
CA THR A 26 5.29 -7.70 -16.87
C THR A 26 6.80 -7.61 -16.66
N ALA A 27 7.25 -6.99 -15.56
CA ALA A 27 8.67 -6.89 -15.24
C ALA A 27 9.28 -8.25 -14.92
N SER A 28 8.53 -9.12 -14.22
CA SER A 28 9.00 -10.45 -13.82
C SER A 28 9.11 -11.42 -15.01
N ILE A 29 8.32 -11.22 -16.06
CA ILE A 29 8.43 -11.98 -17.31
C ILE A 29 9.66 -11.53 -18.11
N ASP A 30 9.96 -10.23 -18.11
CA ASP A 30 11.08 -9.65 -18.87
C ASP A 30 12.44 -10.01 -18.24
N GLN A 31 12.60 -9.80 -16.94
CA GLN A 31 13.84 -10.11 -16.23
C GLN A 31 13.60 -10.44 -14.77
N SER A 32 14.52 -11.21 -14.18
CA SER A 32 14.46 -11.49 -12.75
C SER A 32 14.73 -10.22 -11.93
N MET A 33 14.01 -10.06 -10.81
CA MET A 33 14.20 -8.93 -9.89
C MET A 33 15.66 -8.80 -9.44
N PHE A 34 16.34 -9.92 -9.13
CA PHE A 34 17.71 -9.91 -8.65
C PHE A 34 18.71 -9.42 -9.69
N GLU A 35 18.50 -9.78 -10.95
CA GLU A 35 19.35 -9.30 -12.05
C GLU A 35 19.16 -7.80 -12.28
N ALA A 36 17.91 -7.34 -12.31
CA ALA A 36 17.58 -5.92 -12.45
C ALA A 36 18.19 -5.10 -11.30
N VAL A 37 18.01 -5.54 -10.05
CA VAL A 37 18.57 -4.88 -8.87
C VAL A 37 20.10 -4.89 -8.91
N GLY A 38 20.73 -6.00 -9.27
CA GLY A 38 22.19 -6.10 -9.36
C GLY A 38 22.78 -5.09 -10.36
N LYS A 39 22.14 -4.93 -11.52
CA LYS A 39 22.53 -3.94 -12.54
C LYS A 39 22.32 -2.50 -12.06
N MET A 40 21.23 -2.23 -11.36
CA MET A 40 20.86 -0.87 -10.92
C MET A 40 21.54 -0.43 -9.61
N TRP A 41 21.99 -1.37 -8.78
CA TRP A 41 22.56 -1.11 -7.46
C TRP A 41 23.72 -0.09 -7.43
N PRO A 42 24.63 -0.04 -8.42
CA PRO A 42 25.70 0.96 -8.43
C PRO A 42 25.19 2.41 -8.60
N HIS A 43 23.98 2.61 -9.13
CA HIS A 43 23.45 3.93 -9.44
C HIS A 43 22.84 4.62 -8.21
N TRP A 44 23.28 5.85 -7.92
CA TRP A 44 22.80 6.61 -6.77
C TRP A 44 21.32 7.00 -6.84
N TRP A 45 20.83 7.35 -8.03
CA TRP A 45 19.41 7.67 -8.21
C TRP A 45 18.50 6.48 -7.92
N PHE A 46 18.90 5.25 -8.28
CA PHE A 46 18.15 4.04 -7.95
C PHE A 46 18.04 3.85 -6.43
N LYS A 47 19.14 4.03 -5.69
CA LYS A 47 19.13 3.97 -4.22
C LYS A 47 18.25 5.07 -3.62
N ALA A 48 18.30 6.28 -4.17
CA ALA A 48 17.49 7.41 -3.70
C ALA A 48 15.99 7.13 -3.90
N THR A 49 15.58 6.64 -5.08
CA THR A 49 14.18 6.26 -5.34
C THR A 49 13.71 5.09 -4.49
N LEU A 50 14.59 4.11 -4.23
CA LEU A 50 14.28 2.99 -3.36
C LEU A 50 14.09 3.49 -1.92
N ALA A 51 14.99 4.33 -1.43
CA ALA A 51 14.88 4.95 -0.11
C ALA A 51 13.59 5.77 0.01
N ASP A 52 13.27 6.62 -0.97
CA ASP A 52 12.03 7.41 -1.02
C ASP A 52 10.79 6.52 -0.89
N ALA A 53 10.71 5.43 -1.67
CA ALA A 53 9.61 4.47 -1.59
C ALA A 53 9.51 3.84 -0.19
N TYR A 54 10.61 3.36 0.38
CA TYR A 54 10.61 2.71 1.70
C TYR A 54 10.30 3.69 2.86
N PHE A 55 10.74 4.94 2.78
CA PHE A 55 10.34 5.98 3.74
C PHE A 55 8.85 6.33 3.61
N GLY A 56 8.32 6.35 2.38
CA GLY A 56 6.88 6.46 2.14
C GLY A 56 6.10 5.30 2.76
N PHE A 57 6.56 4.07 2.57
CA PHE A 57 5.97 2.87 3.16
C PHE A 57 5.99 2.89 4.69
N LEU A 58 7.09 3.33 5.29
CA LEU A 58 7.20 3.45 6.74
C LEU A 58 6.23 4.51 7.28
N THR A 59 6.16 5.66 6.62
CA THR A 59 5.21 6.74 6.94
C THR A 59 3.77 6.23 6.91
N PHE A 60 3.38 5.54 5.85
CA PHE A 60 2.05 4.93 5.75
C PHE A 60 1.83 3.87 6.83
N PHE A 61 2.84 3.04 7.11
CA PHE A 61 2.76 2.04 8.15
C PHE A 61 2.51 2.63 9.55
N VAL A 62 3.06 3.81 9.88
CA VAL A 62 2.77 4.47 11.16
C VAL A 62 1.27 4.70 11.33
N TRP A 63 0.57 5.13 10.27
CA TRP A 63 -0.88 5.27 10.27
C TRP A 63 -1.59 3.90 10.44
N VAL A 64 -1.14 2.87 9.73
CA VAL A 64 -1.67 1.49 9.88
C VAL A 64 -1.48 0.98 11.32
N ALA A 65 -0.30 1.19 11.91
CA ALA A 65 0.05 0.78 13.25
C ALA A 65 -0.76 1.53 14.32
N TYR A 66 -1.21 2.75 14.04
CA TYR A 66 -2.18 3.46 14.86
C TYR A 66 -3.56 2.80 14.79
N LYS A 67 -4.03 2.48 13.58
CA LYS A 67 -5.36 1.90 13.36
C LYS A 67 -5.50 0.49 13.91
N GLU A 68 -4.51 -0.38 13.73
CA GLU A 68 -4.54 -1.74 14.26
C GLU A 68 -4.30 -1.76 15.78
N ARG A 69 -5.17 -2.41 16.55
CA ARG A 69 -4.95 -2.59 18.00
C ARG A 69 -4.04 -3.78 18.32
N LEU A 70 -4.20 -4.88 17.58
CA LEU A 70 -3.49 -6.12 17.84
C LEU A 70 -2.06 -6.09 17.28
N LEU A 71 -1.06 -6.41 18.12
CA LEU A 71 0.34 -6.43 17.72
C LEU A 71 0.60 -7.40 16.55
N ARG A 72 -0.03 -8.57 16.55
CA ARG A 72 0.07 -9.52 15.42
C ARG A 72 -0.35 -8.88 14.09
N ARG A 73 -1.45 -8.12 14.06
CA ARG A 73 -1.91 -7.45 12.84
C ARG A 73 -0.94 -6.37 12.39
N LYS A 74 -0.36 -5.60 13.33
CA LYS A 74 0.69 -4.62 13.02
C LYS A 74 1.89 -5.29 12.35
N LEU A 75 2.37 -6.40 12.91
CA LEU A 75 3.52 -7.12 12.37
C LEU A 75 3.24 -7.70 10.99
N VAL A 76 2.05 -8.28 10.78
CA VAL A 76 1.63 -8.78 9.46
C VAL A 76 1.60 -7.64 8.45
N TRP A 77 0.95 -6.51 8.76
CA TRP A 77 0.89 -5.37 7.85
C TRP A 77 2.25 -4.73 7.59
N PHE A 78 3.10 -4.63 8.61
CA PHE A 78 4.48 -4.16 8.45
C PHE A 78 5.22 -5.01 7.42
N ALA A 79 5.24 -6.33 7.63
CA ALA A 79 5.90 -7.26 6.72
C ALA A 79 5.30 -7.19 5.31
N SER A 80 3.97 -7.16 5.19
CA SER A 80 3.30 -7.05 3.89
C SER A 80 3.66 -5.77 3.15
N ILE A 81 3.68 -4.62 3.83
CA ILE A 81 4.02 -3.33 3.21
C ILE A 81 5.50 -3.27 2.82
N MET A 82 6.41 -3.76 3.66
CA MET A 82 7.85 -3.75 3.35
C MET A 82 8.24 -4.70 2.20
N LEU A 83 7.49 -5.78 2.02
CA LEU A 83 7.74 -6.78 0.98
C LEU A 83 6.99 -6.49 -0.33
N LEU A 84 5.73 -6.05 -0.25
CA LEU A 84 4.85 -5.87 -1.40
C LEU A 84 4.64 -4.40 -1.79
N GLY A 85 5.08 -3.46 -0.95
CA GLY A 85 4.94 -2.03 -1.18
C GLY A 85 3.49 -1.61 -1.44
N ASN A 86 3.29 -0.93 -2.57
CA ASN A 86 1.99 -0.35 -2.94
C ASN A 86 0.88 -1.38 -3.18
N VAL A 87 1.20 -2.64 -3.44
CA VAL A 87 0.19 -3.72 -3.51
C VAL A 87 -0.47 -3.90 -2.13
N ALA A 88 0.34 -4.04 -1.08
CA ALA A 88 -0.17 -4.19 0.29
C ALA A 88 -0.88 -2.91 0.78
N THR A 89 -0.34 -1.73 0.47
CA THR A 89 -0.97 -0.43 0.78
C THR A 89 -2.37 -0.31 0.15
N SER A 90 -2.50 -0.69 -1.13
CA SER A 90 -3.77 -0.62 -1.85
C SER A 90 -4.78 -1.63 -1.32
N VAL A 91 -4.34 -2.86 -1.02
CA VAL A 91 -5.17 -3.88 -0.38
C VAL A 91 -5.65 -3.40 0.99
N TYR A 92 -4.76 -2.82 1.81
CA TYR A 92 -5.14 -2.26 3.12
C TYR A 92 -6.24 -1.21 2.98
N MET A 93 -6.06 -0.25 2.06
CA MET A 93 -7.05 0.80 1.82
C MET A 93 -8.39 0.26 1.35
N LEU A 94 -8.40 -0.73 0.44
CA LEU A 94 -9.63 -1.37 -0.02
C LEU A 94 -10.33 -2.14 1.10
N LEU A 95 -9.58 -2.80 1.99
CA LEU A 95 -10.14 -3.47 3.17
C LEU A 95 -10.74 -2.47 4.17
N GLU A 96 -10.10 -1.33 4.38
CA GLU A 96 -10.66 -0.28 5.23
C GLU A 96 -11.93 0.32 4.62
N LEU A 97 -11.94 0.55 3.31
CA LEU A 97 -13.10 1.04 2.57
C LEU A 97 -14.25 0.03 2.55
N SER A 98 -13.99 -1.28 2.54
CA SER A 98 -15.03 -2.31 2.54
C SER A 98 -15.69 -2.50 3.91
N LYS A 99 -14.98 -2.16 5.00
CA LYS A 99 -15.53 -2.18 6.36
C LYS A 99 -16.49 -1.02 6.66
N LEU A 100 -16.53 0.01 5.82
CA LEU A 100 -17.39 1.18 6.04
C LEU A 100 -18.88 0.82 5.83
N LYS A 101 -19.73 1.36 6.70
CA LYS A 101 -21.19 1.20 6.66
C LYS A 101 -21.88 2.36 5.97
N ALA A 102 -23.16 2.19 5.66
CA ALA A 102 -23.99 3.26 5.11
C ALA A 102 -24.11 4.42 6.10
N GLY A 103 -23.51 5.57 5.76
CA GLY A 103 -23.45 6.76 6.63
C GLY A 103 -22.05 7.08 7.14
N ASP A 104 -21.08 6.19 6.96
CA ASP A 104 -19.69 6.48 7.31
C ASP A 104 -19.09 7.52 6.36
N THR A 105 -18.20 8.35 6.91
CA THR A 105 -17.57 9.48 6.22
C THR A 105 -16.10 9.21 5.94
N LEU A 106 -15.43 10.15 5.26
CA LEU A 106 -13.97 10.09 5.07
C LEU A 106 -13.23 10.13 6.42
N GLU A 107 -13.74 10.85 7.41
CA GLU A 107 -13.16 10.89 8.74
C GLU A 107 -13.20 9.50 9.40
N THR A 108 -14.30 8.78 9.24
CA THR A 108 -14.42 7.40 9.71
C THR A 108 -13.35 6.51 9.08
N LEU A 109 -13.08 6.67 7.78
CA LEU A 109 -12.00 5.94 7.11
C LEU A 109 -10.63 6.23 7.74
N LEU A 110 -10.34 7.48 8.10
CA LEU A 110 -9.03 7.89 8.60
C LEU A 110 -8.79 7.53 10.07
N THR A 111 -9.83 7.58 10.91
CA THR A 111 -9.69 7.51 12.38
C THR A 111 -10.13 6.19 12.99
N ARG A 112 -10.99 5.42 12.32
CA ARG A 112 -11.55 4.18 12.87
C ARG A 112 -10.44 3.18 13.23
N ARG A 113 -10.49 2.65 14.45
CA ARG A 113 -9.53 1.64 14.90
C ARG A 113 -10.06 0.22 14.67
N ASN A 114 -9.16 -0.66 14.24
CA ASN A 114 -9.44 -2.09 14.04
C ASN A 114 -9.19 -2.85 15.34
N GLY A 115 -10.24 -3.50 15.84
CA GLY A 115 -10.22 -4.43 16.97
C GLY A 115 -9.88 -5.85 16.53
#